data_AF-A0A4U9CXA7-F1
#
_entry.id   AF-A0A4U9CXA7-F1
#
_cell.length_a   1.000
_cell.length_b   1.000
_cell.length_c   1.000
_cell.angle_alpha   90.00
_cell.angle_beta   90.00
_cell.angle_gamma   90.00
#
_symmetry.space_group_name_H-M   'P 1'
#
loop_
_entity.id
_entity.type
_entity.pdbx_description
1 polymer ?
#
loop_
_entity_poly.entity_id
_entity_poly.type
_entity_poly.pdbx_seq_one_letter_code
_entity_poly.pdbx_strand_id
1 'polypeptide(L)'
;MRSLADFEFNKAPLCDGMVLISELIRDDFPTGYVQDELERLLSLAQEEIATSWDQERQLERLLELFYHEWGFRDSHGVYRLSDALWIDKVLINRQGSAASLGAIVLWIAQRMSLRWCR
;
A
#
# COMPACT_ATOMS: atom_id res chain seq x y z
N MET A 1 -17.98 -3.02 13.58
CA MET A 1 -16.75 -3.77 13.25
C MET A 1 -17.08 -4.75 12.14
N ARG A 2 -16.36 -4.73 11.01
CA ARG A 2 -16.47 -5.81 10.02
C ARG A 2 -15.77 -7.03 10.61
N SER A 3 -16.45 -8.18 10.65
CA SER A 3 -15.83 -9.43 11.09
C SER A 3 -14.81 -9.87 10.05
N LEU A 4 -13.69 -10.45 10.47
CA LEU A 4 -12.74 -11.10 9.56
C LEU A 4 -13.43 -12.16 8.68
N ALA A 5 -14.46 -12.82 9.22
CA ALA A 5 -15.26 -13.82 8.51
C ALA A 5 -16.11 -13.23 7.37
N ASP A 6 -16.39 -11.92 7.41
CA ASP A 6 -17.19 -11.22 6.38
C ASP A 6 -16.29 -10.51 5.35
N PHE A 7 -14.96 -10.55 5.52
CA PHE A 7 -14.03 -9.89 4.62
C PHE A 7 -13.75 -10.77 3.39
N GLU A 8 -14.31 -10.39 2.25
CA GLU A 8 -14.02 -11.05 0.97
C GLU A 8 -12.65 -10.63 0.42
N PHE A 9 -11.58 -11.31 0.85
CA PHE A 9 -10.21 -11.08 0.35
C PHE A 9 -10.07 -11.15 -1.17
N ASN A 10 -10.97 -11.88 -1.85
CA ASN A 10 -10.98 -11.98 -3.31
C ASN A 10 -11.51 -10.72 -4.02
N LYS A 11 -12.19 -9.82 -3.30
CA LYS A 11 -12.82 -8.62 -3.87
C LYS A 11 -12.32 -7.32 -3.25
N ALA A 12 -11.70 -7.38 -2.07
CA ALA A 12 -11.13 -6.23 -1.40
C ALA A 12 -9.63 -6.05 -1.72
N PRO A 13 -9.10 -4.82 -1.69
CA PRO A 13 -7.67 -4.60 -1.79
C PRO A 13 -6.89 -5.41 -0.74
N LEU A 14 -5.78 -6.03 -1.15
CA LEU A 14 -4.92 -6.81 -0.23
C LEU A 14 -4.47 -5.97 0.97
N CYS A 15 -4.15 -4.69 0.75
CA CYS A 15 -3.74 -3.77 1.80
C CYS A 15 -4.83 -3.61 2.89
N ASP A 16 -6.11 -3.50 2.50
CA ASP A 16 -7.23 -3.39 3.45
C ASP A 16 -7.33 -4.64 4.33
N GLY A 17 -7.11 -5.82 3.73
CA GLY A 17 -7.08 -7.09 4.45
C GLY A 17 -5.91 -7.19 5.43
N MET A 18 -4.73 -6.73 5.03
CA MET A 18 -3.55 -6.67 5.90
C MET A 18 -3.75 -5.72 7.09
N VAL A 19 -4.38 -4.57 6.86
CA VAL A 19 -4.74 -3.60 7.91
C VAL A 19 -5.74 -4.21 8.89
N LEU A 20 -6.80 -4.85 8.38
CA LEU A 20 -7.82 -5.50 9.22
C LEU A 20 -7.22 -6.62 10.07
N ILE A 21 -6.39 -7.49 9.48
CA ILE A 21 -5.72 -8.56 10.23
C ILE A 21 -4.82 -7.94 11.30
N SER A 22 -4.07 -6.88 10.97
CA SER A 22 -3.15 -6.24 11.90
C SER A 22 -3.86 -5.63 13.10
N GLU A 23 -4.99 -4.96 12.87
CA GLU A 23 -5.87 -4.41 13.91
C GLU A 23 -6.39 -5.52 14.86
N LEU A 24 -6.65 -6.72 14.35
CA LEU A 24 -7.17 -7.84 15.14
C LEU A 24 -6.12 -8.58 15.98
N ILE A 25 -4.87 -8.64 15.50
CA ILE A 25 -3.81 -9.44 16.15
C ILE A 25 -2.82 -8.61 16.95
N ARG A 26 -2.88 -7.26 16.84
CA ARG A 26 -1.90 -6.36 17.44
C ARG A 26 -2.58 -5.14 18.06
N ASP A 27 -2.66 -5.13 19.40
CA ASP A 27 -3.36 -4.11 20.18
C ASP A 27 -2.82 -2.68 19.97
N ASP A 28 -1.55 -2.52 19.60
CA ASP A 28 -0.91 -1.22 19.36
C ASP A 28 -0.90 -0.82 17.87
N PHE A 29 -1.68 -1.49 17.02
CA PHE A 29 -1.72 -1.19 15.59
C PHE A 29 -2.39 0.17 15.31
N PRO A 30 -1.68 1.15 14.71
CA PRO A 30 -2.18 2.51 14.58
C PRO A 30 -3.04 2.66 13.30
N THR A 31 -4.22 2.05 13.27
CA THR A 31 -5.10 2.02 12.08
C THR A 31 -5.35 3.42 11.50
N GLY A 32 -5.62 4.42 12.35
CA GLY A 32 -5.86 5.80 11.92
C GLY A 32 -4.67 6.37 11.13
N TYR A 33 -3.46 6.27 11.68
CA TYR A 33 -2.24 6.70 11.00
C TYR A 33 -2.04 5.99 9.65
N VAL A 34 -2.31 4.69 9.59
CA VAL A 34 -2.14 3.92 8.35
C VAL A 34 -3.11 4.40 7.26
N GLN A 35 -4.38 4.65 7.61
CA GLN A 35 -5.37 5.18 6.67
C GLN A 35 -4.98 6.59 6.20
N ASP A 36 -4.64 7.48 7.13
CA ASP A 36 -4.26 8.86 6.82
C ASP A 36 -3.04 8.90 5.87
N GLU A 37 -2.03 8.06 6.11
CA GLU A 37 -0.82 8.02 5.30
C GLU A 37 -1.07 7.40 3.91
N LEU A 38 -1.94 6.38 3.79
CA LEU A 38 -2.34 5.83 2.51
C LEU A 38 -3.12 6.85 1.67
N GLU A 39 -4.06 7.58 2.30
CA GLU A 39 -4.82 8.65 1.64
C GLU A 39 -3.91 9.82 1.22
N ARG A 40 -2.90 10.15 2.03
CA ARG A 40 -1.89 11.15 1.69
C ARG A 40 -1.09 10.75 0.46
N LEU A 41 -0.61 9.49 0.39
CA LEU A 41 0.11 8.99 -0.79
C LEU A 41 -0.76 8.95 -2.04
N LEU A 42 -2.04 8.57 -1.90
CA LEU A 42 -3.01 8.63 -3.01
C LEU A 42 -3.19 10.06 -3.51
N SER A 43 -3.34 11.03 -2.62
CA SER A 43 -3.50 12.45 -2.98
C SER A 43 -2.27 12.96 -3.75
N LEU A 44 -1.06 12.66 -3.26
CA LEU A 44 0.19 13.00 -3.95
C LEU A 44 0.28 12.36 -5.34
N ALA A 45 -0.11 11.10 -5.49
CA ALA A 45 -0.14 10.45 -6.79
C ALA A 45 -1.10 11.15 -7.76
N GLN A 46 -2.28 11.56 -7.28
CA GLN A 46 -3.30 12.23 -8.10
C GLN A 46 -2.89 13.64 -8.52
N GLU A 47 -2.10 14.33 -7.71
CA GLU A 47 -1.53 15.64 -8.05
C GLU A 47 -0.48 15.54 -9.17
N GLU A 48 0.34 14.47 -9.15
CA GLU A 48 1.45 14.27 -10.08
C GLU A 48 1.07 13.54 -11.38
N ILE A 49 0.01 12.73 -11.35
CA ILE A 49 -0.39 11.86 -12.46
C ILE A 49 -1.67 12.38 -13.10
N ALA A 50 -1.52 12.95 -14.30
CA ALA A 50 -2.68 13.44 -15.04
C ALA A 50 -3.56 12.30 -15.56
N THR A 51 -4.88 12.44 -15.36
CA THR A 51 -5.89 11.46 -15.82
C THR A 51 -5.99 11.36 -17.35
N SER A 52 -5.45 12.34 -18.08
CA SER A 52 -5.39 12.37 -19.55
C SER A 52 -4.27 11.51 -20.14
N TRP A 53 -3.33 11.04 -19.31
CA TRP A 53 -2.27 10.14 -19.76
C TRP A 53 -2.84 8.74 -20.03
N ASP A 54 -2.17 7.99 -20.90
CA ASP A 54 -2.48 6.58 -21.09
C ASP A 54 -2.12 5.77 -19.82
N GLN A 55 -2.72 4.59 -19.67
CA GLN A 55 -2.57 3.77 -18.47
C GLN A 55 -1.14 3.32 -18.21
N GLU A 56 -0.36 3.05 -19.26
CA GLU A 56 1.02 2.59 -19.12
C GLU A 56 1.88 3.70 -18.53
N ARG A 57 1.77 4.91 -19.07
CA ARG A 57 2.45 6.09 -18.54
C ARG A 57 2.02 6.45 -17.11
N GLN A 58 0.74 6.31 -16.77
CA GLN A 58 0.26 6.53 -15.40
C GLN A 58 0.88 5.52 -14.41
N LEU A 59 0.99 4.26 -14.83
CA LEU A 59 1.59 3.20 -14.03
C LEU A 59 3.09 3.40 -13.85
N GLU A 60 3.82 3.72 -14.93
CA GLU A 60 5.25 4.04 -14.88
C GLU A 60 5.53 5.20 -13.92
N ARG A 61 4.73 6.28 -14.01
CA ARG A 61 4.89 7.43 -13.10
C ARG A 61 4.59 7.05 -11.65
N LEU A 62 3.56 6.23 -11.40
CA LEU A 62 3.27 5.76 -10.04
C LEU A 62 4.43 4.93 -9.48
N LEU A 63 5.03 4.06 -10.28
CA LEU A 63 6.20 3.27 -9.89
C LEU A 63 7.41 4.16 -9.59
N GLU A 64 7.65 5.18 -10.41
CA GLU A 64 8.71 6.16 -10.21
C GLU A 64 8.52 6.95 -8.91
N LEU A 65 7.32 7.49 -8.68
CA LEU A 65 6.96 8.16 -7.44
C LEU A 65 7.20 7.24 -6.23
N PHE A 66 6.74 5.99 -6.31
CA PHE A 66 6.80 5.06 -5.19
C PHE A 66 8.24 4.64 -4.84
N TYR A 67 8.98 4.11 -5.82
CA TYR A 67 10.29 3.50 -5.57
C TYR A 67 11.45 4.50 -5.57
N HIS A 68 11.31 5.64 -6.25
CA HIS A 68 12.38 6.62 -6.35
C HIS A 68 12.11 7.87 -5.50
N GLU A 69 10.96 8.53 -5.68
CA GLU A 69 10.73 9.83 -5.03
C GLU A 69 10.29 9.69 -3.56
N TRP A 70 9.42 8.74 -3.25
CA TRP A 70 8.96 8.45 -1.89
C TRP A 70 9.90 7.50 -1.14
N GLY A 71 10.86 6.91 -1.84
CA GLY A 71 11.95 6.13 -1.27
C GLY A 71 11.56 4.76 -0.74
N PHE A 72 10.42 4.20 -1.17
CA PHE A 72 10.07 2.83 -0.82
C PHE A 72 11.04 1.84 -1.46
N ARG A 73 11.51 0.88 -0.68
CA ARG A 73 12.46 -0.15 -1.15
C ARG A 73 12.32 -1.45 -0.39
N ASP A 74 13.00 -2.49 -0.85
CA ASP A 74 13.04 -3.75 -0.14
C ASP A 74 13.81 -3.63 1.18
N SER A 75 13.43 -4.46 2.15
CA SER A 75 14.17 -4.59 3.39
C SER A 75 15.46 -5.39 3.15
N HIS A 76 16.63 -4.76 3.29
CA HIS A 76 17.92 -5.46 3.23
C HIS A 76 18.43 -5.84 4.64
N GLY A 77 18.83 -7.09 4.85
CA GLY A 77 19.46 -7.58 6.09
C GLY A 77 18.63 -8.58 6.90
N VAL A 78 19.12 -8.95 8.10
CA VAL A 78 18.41 -9.84 9.04
C VAL A 78 17.35 -9.03 9.78
N TYR A 79 16.25 -8.74 9.11
CA TYR A 79 15.06 -8.16 9.74
C TYR A 79 14.17 -9.27 10.30
N ARG A 80 13.45 -8.96 11.39
CA ARG A 80 12.30 -9.77 11.79
C ARG A 80 11.29 -9.68 10.64
N LEU A 81 10.94 -10.81 10.04
CA LEU A 81 10.02 -10.92 8.90
C LEU A 81 8.72 -10.11 9.11
N SER A 82 8.28 -10.01 10.37
CA SER A 82 7.13 -9.22 10.78
C SER A 82 7.26 -7.73 10.41
N ASP A 83 8.41 -7.11 10.65
CA ASP A 83 8.62 -5.66 10.44
C ASP A 83 8.53 -5.27 8.96
N ALA A 84 8.85 -6.20 8.06
CA ALA A 84 8.71 -6.03 6.62
C ALA A 84 7.28 -6.30 6.10
N LEU A 85 6.37 -6.81 6.94
CA LEU A 85 4.99 -7.14 6.59
C LEU A 85 3.98 -6.15 7.17
N TRP A 86 4.22 -5.62 8.37
CA TRP A 86 3.30 -4.66 9.00
C TRP A 86 3.22 -3.35 8.21
N ILE A 87 2.02 -3.01 7.71
CA ILE A 87 1.83 -1.82 6.86
C ILE A 87 2.27 -0.53 7.58
N ASP A 88 2.00 -0.40 8.88
CA ASP A 88 2.44 0.78 9.65
C ASP A 88 3.97 0.94 9.64
N LYS A 89 4.71 -0.17 9.83
CA LYS A 89 6.18 -0.15 9.82
C LYS A 89 6.72 0.11 8.42
N VAL A 90 6.09 -0.47 7.40
CA VAL A 90 6.48 -0.27 6.00
C VAL A 90 6.28 1.19 5.59
N LEU A 91 5.17 1.81 5.97
CA LEU A 91 4.89 3.22 5.71
C LEU A 91 5.87 4.15 6.44
N ILE A 92 6.22 3.87 7.69
CA ILE A 92 7.18 4.67 8.47
C ILE A 92 8.60 4.53 7.91
N ASN A 93 9.06 3.31 7.69
CA ASN A 93 10.46 3.01 7.36
C ASN A 93 10.75 3.08 5.86
N ARG A 94 9.70 3.21 5.03
CA ARG A 94 9.74 3.09 3.57
C ARG A 94 10.44 1.80 3.11
N GLN A 95 10.30 0.73 3.90
CA GLN A 95 10.97 -0.54 3.68
C GLN A 95 10.02 -1.69 3.95
N GLY A 96 9.90 -2.62 3.01
CA GLY A 96 8.98 -3.74 3.12
C GLY A 96 9.36 -4.95 2.30
N SER A 97 8.60 -6.02 2.45
CA SER A 97 8.65 -7.17 1.56
C SER A 97 7.97 -6.86 0.23
N ALA A 98 8.23 -7.66 -0.80
CA ALA A 98 7.52 -7.55 -2.08
C ALA A 98 5.99 -7.57 -1.90
N ALA A 99 5.47 -8.36 -0.94
CA ALA A 99 4.06 -8.46 -0.67
C ALA A 99 3.47 -7.16 -0.07
N SER A 100 4.11 -6.57 0.93
CA SER A 100 3.60 -5.35 1.58
C SER A 100 3.78 -4.11 0.70
N LEU A 101 4.92 -3.99 0.01
CA LEU A 101 5.13 -2.92 -0.98
C LEU A 101 4.13 -3.02 -2.11
N GLY A 102 3.95 -4.21 -2.68
CA GLY A 102 2.95 -4.48 -3.71
C GLY A 102 1.54 -4.16 -3.24
N ALA A 103 1.17 -4.52 -2.00
CA ALA A 103 -0.14 -4.21 -1.44
C ALA A 103 -0.41 -2.70 -1.41
N ILE A 104 0.56 -1.87 -0.99
CA ILE A 104 0.41 -0.42 -0.93
C ILE A 104 0.28 0.17 -2.35
N VAL A 105 1.18 -0.21 -3.25
CA VAL A 105 1.16 0.31 -4.64
C VAL A 105 -0.15 -0.07 -5.34
N LEU A 106 -0.59 -1.32 -5.22
CA LEU A 106 -1.84 -1.79 -5.81
C LEU A 106 -3.05 -1.10 -5.20
N TRP A 107 -3.02 -0.80 -3.90
CA TRP A 107 -4.08 -0.04 -3.23
C TRP A 107 -4.23 1.36 -3.83
N ILE A 108 -3.12 2.09 -4.03
CA ILE A 108 -3.13 3.41 -4.65
C ILE A 108 -3.64 3.31 -6.10
N ALA A 109 -3.07 2.39 -6.88
CA ALA A 109 -3.44 2.20 -8.27
C ALA A 109 -4.93 1.87 -8.45
N GLN A 110 -5.49 0.98 -7.60
CA GLN A 110 -6.90 0.62 -7.65
C GLN A 110 -7.80 1.82 -7.36
N ARG A 111 -7.43 2.69 -6.41
CA ARG A 111 -8.18 3.93 -6.10
C ARG A 111 -8.10 4.96 -7.22
N MET A 112 -7.02 4.94 -8.00
CA MET A 112 -6.88 5.72 -9.23
C MET A 112 -7.50 5.05 -10.47
N SER A 113 -8.16 3.88 -10.31
CA SER A 113 -8.72 3.08 -11.42
C SER A 113 -7.68 2.59 -12.45
N LEU A 114 -6.43 2.46 -12.04
CA LEU A 114 -5.34 1.89 -12.85
C LEU A 114 -5.40 0.36 -12.81
N ARG A 115 -5.29 -0.29 -13.98
CA ARG A 115 -5.29 -1.75 -14.07
C ARG A 115 -3.86 -2.26 -14.22
N TRP A 116 -3.48 -3.22 -13.39
CA TRP A 116 -2.13 -3.80 -13.35
C TRP A 116 -1.91 -5.00 -14.28
N CYS A 117 -2.98 -5.51 -14.91
CA CYS A 117 -2.91 -6.49 -16.00
C CYS A 117 -4.09 -6.26 -16.96
N ARG A 118 -3.84 -6.50 -18.26
CA ARG A 118 -4.89 -6.79 -19.25
C ARG A 118 -5.33 -8.25 -19.13
#